data_AF-A0A0E3NUS1-F1
#
_entry.id   AF-A0A0E3NUS1-F1
#
_cell.length_a   1.000
_cell.length_b   1.000
_cell.length_c   1.000
_cell.angle_alpha   90.00
_cell.angle_beta   90.00
_cell.angle_gamma   90.00
#
_symmetry.space_group_name_H-M   'P 1'
#
loop_
_entity.id
_entity.type
_entity.pdbx_description
1 polymer ?
#
loop_
_entity_poly.entity_id
_entity_poly.type
_entity_poly.pdbx_seq_one_letter_code
_entity_poly.pdbx_strand_id
1 'polypeptide(L)'
;MNFVSCEEDIDNLSDRIWGKHWRYIISGENVRPVEPFDINEIKITSKNYDAVQTFAVIEAEDEGRVLNWISEAVNTYVSGKAIISEEFKEGKTLDYDEVIKKLDLKYRNTPEFKETIVELIQRPSLLSNAIKEKYGYKCMICGYPGFFKKNGEKYAEVHHMIELNKKAPETLQSWNLLVVCPLCHKKLHYADVKSEFLDPGWKIVIDGQEHIIN
;
A
#
# COMPACT_ATOMS: atom_id res chain seq x y z
N MET A 1 -2.01 4.35 18.03
CA MET A 1 -2.22 4.93 19.37
C MET A 1 -3.71 4.97 19.63
N ASN A 2 -4.19 4.20 20.60
CA ASN A 2 -5.54 4.39 21.13
C ASN A 2 -5.43 5.43 22.24
N PHE A 3 -6.10 6.57 22.08
CA PHE A 3 -6.17 7.59 23.11
C PHE A 3 -6.96 7.06 24.32
N VAL A 4 -6.41 7.23 25.53
CA VAL A 4 -7.06 6.81 26.78
C VAL A 4 -7.52 8.04 27.58
N SER A 5 -6.61 8.96 27.90
CA SER A 5 -6.94 10.18 28.64
C SER A 5 -5.96 11.32 28.34
N CYS A 6 -6.39 12.55 28.64
CA CYS A 6 -5.56 13.74 28.65
C CYS A 6 -5.91 14.52 29.93
N GLU A 7 -4.93 14.67 30.81
CA GLU A 7 -5.11 15.27 32.14
C GLU A 7 -4.09 16.40 32.31
N GLU A 8 -4.47 17.49 32.99
CA GLU A 8 -3.51 18.55 33.35
C GLU A 8 -2.57 18.01 34.44
N ASP A 9 -1.27 18.26 34.34
CA ASP A 9 -0.28 17.76 35.30
C ASP A 9 -0.28 18.57 36.59
N ILE A 10 -1.32 18.38 37.38
CA ILE A 10 -1.54 19.13 38.62
C ILE A 10 -0.53 18.72 39.71
N ASP A 11 -0.03 17.48 39.66
CA ASP A 11 0.81 16.89 40.71
C ASP A 11 2.31 16.87 40.37
N ASN A 12 2.75 17.54 39.30
CA ASN A 12 4.13 17.46 38.79
C ASN A 12 4.57 15.99 38.62
N LEU A 13 3.68 15.16 38.09
CA LEU A 13 3.97 13.77 37.78
C LEU A 13 4.99 13.71 36.64
N SER A 14 4.93 14.65 35.70
CA SER A 14 5.83 14.69 34.56
C SER A 14 7.28 15.01 34.95
N ASP A 15 7.48 15.84 35.98
CA ASP A 15 8.79 16.10 36.60
C ASP A 15 9.41 14.83 37.17
N ARG A 16 8.60 13.96 37.79
CA ARG A 16 9.07 12.71 38.41
C ARG A 16 9.40 11.64 37.39
N ILE A 17 8.65 11.58 36.28
CA ILE A 17 8.82 10.55 35.25
C ILE A 17 9.90 10.95 34.23
N TRP A 18 9.93 12.22 33.82
CA TRP A 18 10.78 12.68 32.72
C TRP A 18 11.77 13.79 33.11
N GLY A 19 11.80 14.23 34.36
CA GLY A 19 12.72 15.28 34.82
C GLY A 19 12.41 16.68 34.27
N LYS A 20 11.25 16.85 33.63
CA LYS A 20 10.81 18.10 32.99
C LYS A 20 9.32 18.27 33.21
N HIS A 21 8.90 19.50 33.49
CA HIS A 21 7.50 19.83 33.72
C HIS A 21 6.74 20.01 32.40
N TRP A 22 5.58 19.36 32.29
CA TRP A 22 4.68 19.41 31.15
C TRP A 22 3.28 19.73 31.61
N ARG A 23 2.58 20.63 30.92
CA ARG A 23 1.24 21.06 31.34
C ARG A 23 0.19 19.96 31.26
N TYR A 24 0.29 19.05 30.31
CA TYR A 24 -0.69 17.99 30.09
C TYR A 24 0.01 16.63 29.94
N ILE A 25 -0.60 15.61 30.51
CA ILE A 25 -0.19 14.20 30.39
C ILE A 25 -1.24 13.49 29.55
N ILE A 26 -0.79 12.88 28.46
CA ILE A 26 -1.65 12.09 27.56
C ILE A 26 -1.33 10.61 27.75
N SER A 27 -2.32 9.83 28.13
CA SER A 27 -2.23 8.38 28.25
C SER A 27 -2.76 7.72 26.99
N GLY A 28 -2.06 6.70 26.49
CA GLY A 28 -2.47 5.95 25.32
C GLY A 28 -2.06 4.48 25.41
N GLU A 29 -2.84 3.60 24.79
CA GLU A 29 -2.54 2.18 24.63
C GLU A 29 -2.07 1.90 23.20
N ASN A 30 -1.28 0.82 23.03
CA ASN A 30 -0.67 0.45 21.74
C ASN A 30 0.16 1.60 21.12
N VAL A 31 0.96 2.26 21.94
CA VAL A 31 1.93 3.29 21.51
C VAL A 31 3.31 2.68 21.34
N ARG A 32 3.98 3.05 20.24
CA ARG A 32 5.42 2.83 20.05
C ARG A 32 6.13 3.98 20.79
N PRO A 33 6.94 3.71 21.82
CA PRO A 33 7.61 4.77 22.56
C PRO A 33 8.56 5.52 21.63
N VAL A 34 8.37 6.82 21.54
CA VAL A 34 9.36 7.76 21.01
C VAL A 34 10.02 8.42 22.21
N GLU A 35 11.30 8.74 22.12
CA GLU A 35 11.95 9.52 23.18
C GLU A 35 11.16 10.83 23.39
N PRO A 36 10.88 11.22 24.65
CA PRO A 36 10.23 12.48 24.93
C PRO A 36 11.11 13.63 24.40
N PHE A 37 10.50 14.58 23.69
CA PHE A 37 11.18 15.74 23.14
C PHE A 37 10.37 17.00 23.40
N ASP A 38 11.04 18.14 23.58
CA ASP A 38 10.40 19.45 23.66
C ASP A 38 10.24 20.07 22.28
N ILE A 39 8.98 20.34 21.93
CA ILE A 39 8.61 20.98 20.68
C ILE A 39 9.24 22.36 20.51
N ASN A 40 9.53 23.06 21.60
CA ASN A 40 10.22 24.36 21.60
C ASN A 40 11.73 24.22 21.40
N GLU A 41 12.31 23.04 21.67
CA GLU A 41 13.72 22.73 21.46
C GLU A 41 13.98 22.13 20.06
N ILE A 42 12.92 21.72 19.34
CA ILE A 42 13.02 21.36 17.93
C ILE A 42 13.42 22.60 17.14
N LYS A 43 14.63 22.60 16.57
CA LYS A 43 15.01 23.55 15.53
C LYS A 43 14.06 23.39 14.35
N ILE A 44 13.08 24.28 14.23
CA ILE A 44 12.32 24.47 13.00
C ILE A 44 13.37 24.89 11.96
N THR A 45 13.80 23.96 11.14
CA THR A 45 14.74 24.28 10.08
C THR A 45 14.02 25.25 9.16
N SER A 46 14.58 26.43 8.92
CA SER A 46 14.14 27.35 7.86
C SER A 46 14.36 26.79 6.45
N LYS A 47 14.78 25.51 6.36
CA LYS A 47 14.79 24.75 5.12
C LYS A 47 13.35 24.54 4.70
N ASN A 48 12.95 25.31 3.70
CA ASN A 48 11.88 24.92 2.80
C ASN A 48 12.27 23.54 2.28
N TYR A 49 11.63 22.48 2.78
CA TYR A 49 11.84 21.15 2.21
C TYR A 49 11.33 21.25 0.78
N ASP A 50 12.27 21.29 -0.18
CA ASP A 50 11.95 21.33 -1.59
C ASP A 50 10.93 20.24 -1.94
N ALA A 51 10.15 20.48 -3.00
CA ALA A 51 9.13 19.55 -3.46
C ALA A 51 9.67 18.12 -3.46
N VAL A 52 8.94 17.23 -2.77
CA VAL A 52 9.31 15.82 -2.61
C VAL A 52 9.65 15.24 -3.98
N GLN A 53 10.92 14.87 -4.18
CA GLN A 53 11.30 14.13 -5.37
C GLN A 53 10.63 12.77 -5.30
N THR A 54 9.72 12.53 -6.24
CA THR A 54 9.00 11.25 -6.39
C THR A 54 9.90 10.16 -6.97
N PHE A 55 11.03 10.52 -7.58
CA PHE A 55 12.01 9.60 -8.13
C PHE A 55 13.42 10.15 -7.92
N ALA A 56 14.24 9.42 -7.15
CA ALA A 56 15.68 9.61 -7.08
C ALA A 56 16.36 8.40 -7.73
N VAL A 57 17.39 8.65 -8.54
CA VAL A 57 18.28 7.58 -8.99
C VAL A 57 19.12 7.19 -7.78
N ILE A 58 18.95 5.96 -7.31
CA ILE A 58 19.66 5.43 -6.14
C ILE A 58 20.77 4.53 -6.66
N GLU A 59 22.00 4.77 -6.21
CA GLU A 59 23.14 3.91 -6.48
C GLU A 59 22.91 2.52 -5.85
N ALA A 60 23.39 1.45 -6.49
CA ALA A 60 23.10 0.06 -6.07
C ALA A 60 23.51 -0.25 -4.62
N GLU A 61 24.49 0.46 -4.08
CA GLU A 61 24.98 0.32 -2.70
C GLU A 61 24.02 0.97 -1.68
N ASP A 62 23.33 2.05 -2.08
CA ASP A 62 22.36 2.77 -1.25
C ASP A 62 20.95 2.18 -1.35
N GLU A 63 20.68 1.40 -2.40
CA GLU A 63 19.41 0.69 -2.60
C GLU A 63 19.08 -0.18 -1.37
N GLY A 64 20.07 -0.91 -0.83
CA GLY A 64 19.87 -1.76 0.34
C GLY A 64 19.49 -0.99 1.63
N ARG A 65 19.93 0.26 1.77
CA ARG A 65 19.61 1.11 2.92
C ARG A 65 18.26 1.80 2.76
N VAL A 66 17.93 2.19 1.54
CA VAL A 66 16.66 2.84 1.18
C VAL A 66 15.50 1.84 1.15
N LEU A 67 15.73 0.60 0.71
CA LEU A 67 14.74 -0.49 0.74
C LEU A 67 14.20 -0.80 2.14
N ASN A 68 14.97 -0.49 3.20
CA ASN A 68 14.51 -0.64 4.58
C ASN A 68 13.48 0.42 5.00
N TRP A 69 13.34 1.51 4.25
CA TRP A 69 12.48 2.66 4.56
C TRP A 69 11.32 2.81 3.59
N ILE A 70 11.40 2.23 2.40
CA ILE A 70 10.34 2.26 1.40
C ILE A 70 9.46 1.03 1.57
N SER A 71 8.33 1.22 2.22
CA SER A 71 7.27 0.24 2.38
C SER A 71 6.20 0.46 1.29
N GLU A 72 5.41 -0.56 0.93
CA GLU A 72 4.50 -0.54 -0.23
C GLU A 72 3.03 -0.31 0.14
N ALA A 73 2.36 0.58 -0.59
CA ALA A 73 0.93 0.90 -0.52
C ALA A 73 0.03 -0.32 -0.78
N VAL A 74 -0.74 -0.71 0.23
CA VAL A 74 -2.05 -1.35 0.00
C VAL A 74 -2.99 -0.24 -0.44
N ASN A 75 -2.89 0.17 -1.70
CA ASN A 75 -3.94 0.97 -2.31
C ASN A 75 -5.13 0.05 -2.59
N THR A 76 -5.86 -0.31 -1.53
CA THR A 76 -7.30 -0.48 -1.68
C THR A 76 -7.81 0.93 -1.92
N TYR A 77 -7.76 1.39 -3.17
CA TYR A 77 -8.79 2.32 -3.60
C TYR A 77 -10.10 1.55 -3.42
N VAL A 78 -10.66 1.62 -2.22
CA VAL A 78 -12.09 1.82 -2.13
C VAL A 78 -12.25 3.13 -2.87
N SER A 79 -12.44 3.06 -4.20
CA SER A 79 -13.24 4.08 -4.82
C SER A 79 -14.48 4.03 -3.96
N GLY A 80 -14.60 5.01 -3.06
CA GLY A 80 -15.86 5.25 -2.39
C GLY A 80 -16.85 5.16 -3.54
N LYS A 81 -17.81 4.25 -3.42
CA LYS A 81 -18.94 4.21 -4.32
C LYS A 81 -19.50 5.61 -4.17
N ALA A 82 -19.02 6.55 -4.99
CA ALA A 82 -19.60 7.84 -5.18
C ALA A 82 -20.88 7.41 -5.88
N ILE A 83 -21.86 7.11 -5.03
CA ILE A 83 -23.26 7.05 -5.38
C ILE A 83 -23.38 8.24 -6.31
N ILE A 84 -23.59 7.93 -7.59
CA ILE A 84 -23.98 8.92 -8.59
C ILE A 84 -25.01 9.77 -7.85
N SER A 85 -24.70 11.05 -7.63
CA SER A 85 -25.42 11.88 -6.66
C SER A 85 -26.92 11.68 -6.88
N GLU A 86 -27.71 11.71 -5.80
CA GLU A 86 -29.17 11.48 -5.87
C GLU A 86 -29.87 12.34 -6.94
N GLU A 87 -29.22 13.43 -7.35
CA GLU A 87 -29.50 14.27 -8.53
C GLU A 87 -29.64 13.53 -9.88
N PHE A 88 -29.20 12.28 -10.01
CA PHE A 88 -29.28 11.51 -11.27
C PHE A 88 -30.27 10.33 -11.21
N LYS A 89 -31.02 10.15 -10.11
CA LYS A 89 -31.91 9.00 -9.91
C LYS A 89 -33.34 9.16 -10.44
N GLU A 90 -33.73 10.34 -10.92
CA GLU A 90 -35.09 10.53 -11.45
C GLU A 90 -35.25 10.04 -12.89
N GLY A 91 -35.60 8.75 -13.01
CA GLY A 91 -36.65 8.30 -13.93
C GLY A 91 -36.39 8.39 -15.45
N LYS A 92 -35.16 8.65 -15.91
CA LYS A 92 -34.79 8.56 -17.33
C LYS A 92 -33.63 7.58 -17.51
N THR A 93 -33.68 6.79 -18.58
CA THR A 93 -32.53 6.01 -19.06
C THR A 93 -31.34 6.96 -19.21
N LEU A 94 -30.34 6.81 -18.34
CA LEU A 94 -29.17 7.67 -18.31
C LEU A 94 -28.41 7.52 -19.63
N ASP A 95 -28.35 8.58 -20.42
CA ASP A 95 -27.40 8.69 -21.51
C ASP A 95 -26.02 8.96 -20.91
N TYR A 96 -25.17 7.93 -20.90
CA TYR A 96 -23.81 8.04 -20.36
C TYR A 96 -22.97 9.08 -21.13
N ASP A 97 -23.25 9.34 -22.40
CA ASP A 97 -22.53 10.36 -23.17
C ASP A 97 -22.86 11.77 -22.67
N GLU A 98 -24.13 12.03 -22.33
CA GLU A 98 -24.52 13.29 -21.68
C GLU A 98 -23.92 13.43 -20.28
N VAL A 99 -23.88 12.35 -19.50
CA VAL A 99 -23.28 12.35 -18.16
C VAL A 99 -21.78 12.66 -18.25
N ILE A 100 -21.05 11.99 -19.15
CA ILE A 100 -19.61 12.22 -19.35
C ILE A 100 -19.36 13.68 -19.77
N LYS A 101 -20.12 14.23 -20.72
CA LYS A 101 -20.00 15.64 -21.12
C LYS A 101 -20.19 16.60 -19.94
N LYS A 102 -21.14 16.34 -19.05
CA LYS A 102 -21.36 17.13 -17.84
C LYS A 102 -20.19 17.01 -16.86
N LEU A 103 -19.61 15.82 -16.70
CA LEU A 103 -18.45 15.59 -15.83
C LEU A 103 -17.18 16.24 -16.40
N ASP A 104 -16.96 16.19 -17.71
CA ASP A 104 -15.84 16.88 -18.37
C ASP A 104 -15.89 18.39 -18.15
N LEU A 105 -17.09 18.98 -18.20
CA LEU A 105 -17.30 20.37 -17.86
C LEU A 105 -17.03 20.65 -16.38
N LYS A 106 -17.51 19.78 -15.48
CA LYS A 106 -17.35 19.90 -14.02
C LYS A 106 -15.88 19.82 -13.58
N TYR A 107 -15.12 18.90 -14.17
CA TYR A 107 -13.72 18.63 -13.83
C TYR A 107 -12.72 19.24 -14.82
N ARG A 108 -13.13 20.28 -15.56
CA ARG A 108 -12.28 21.00 -16.52
C ARG A 108 -11.07 21.69 -15.87
N ASN A 109 -11.20 22.08 -14.61
CA ASN A 109 -10.19 22.88 -13.91
C ASN A 109 -8.98 22.03 -13.49
N THR A 110 -7.90 22.70 -13.09
CA THR A 110 -6.67 22.06 -12.62
C THR A 110 -6.97 21.05 -11.51
N PRO A 111 -6.43 19.80 -11.59
CA PRO A 111 -6.60 18.81 -10.55
C PRO A 111 -6.10 19.30 -9.20
N GLU A 112 -6.91 19.08 -8.15
CA GLU A 112 -6.48 19.30 -6.77
C GLU A 112 -5.79 18.02 -6.24
N PHE A 113 -4.66 18.20 -5.57
CA PHE A 113 -3.94 17.09 -4.94
C PHE A 113 -4.38 16.98 -3.48
N LYS A 114 -4.67 15.74 -3.05
CA LYS A 114 -4.94 15.41 -1.65
C LYS A 114 -3.84 14.51 -1.12
N GLU A 115 -3.25 14.89 0.00
CA GLU A 115 -2.27 14.06 0.70
C GLU A 115 -2.97 13.02 1.58
N THR A 116 -2.41 11.82 1.67
CA THR A 116 -2.94 10.72 2.50
C THR A 116 -1.77 9.91 3.06
N ILE A 117 -1.84 9.58 4.35
CA ILE A 117 -0.85 8.74 5.04
C ILE A 117 -1.37 7.31 5.05
N VAL A 118 -0.56 6.34 4.61
CA VAL A 118 -0.91 4.92 4.54
C VAL A 118 0.14 4.09 5.28
N GLU A 119 -0.28 3.12 6.08
CA GLU A 119 0.62 2.14 6.72
C GLU A 119 0.89 0.95 5.79
N LEU A 120 2.15 0.51 5.75
CA LEU A 120 2.67 -0.36 4.69
C LEU A 120 3.43 -1.54 5.30
N ILE A 121 3.26 -2.75 4.74
CA ILE A 121 3.93 -3.97 5.21
C ILE A 121 5.25 -4.16 4.46
N GLN A 122 6.34 -4.44 5.18
CA GLN A 122 7.66 -4.76 4.60
C GLN A 122 7.60 -6.08 3.82
N ARG A 123 8.07 -6.07 2.57
CA ARG A 123 8.17 -7.26 1.70
C ARG A 123 9.62 -7.49 1.30
N PRO A 124 10.10 -8.74 1.21
CA PRO A 124 11.44 -9.05 0.74
C PRO A 124 11.55 -8.79 -0.78
N SER A 125 11.93 -7.57 -1.15
CA SER A 125 12.14 -7.15 -2.55
C SER A 125 13.14 -8.05 -3.28
N LEU A 126 14.22 -8.46 -2.58
CA LEU A 126 15.23 -9.39 -3.08
C LEU A 126 14.61 -10.73 -3.49
N LEU A 127 13.74 -11.30 -2.65
CA LEU A 127 13.07 -12.56 -2.95
C LEU A 127 12.12 -12.42 -4.13
N SER A 128 11.39 -11.32 -4.19
CA SER A 128 10.47 -11.02 -5.30
C SER A 128 11.21 -10.88 -6.63
N ASN A 129 12.36 -10.21 -6.63
CA ASN A 129 13.22 -10.08 -7.82
C ASN A 129 13.81 -11.42 -8.23
N ALA A 130 14.37 -12.19 -7.30
CA ALA A 130 14.92 -13.51 -7.57
C ALA A 130 13.88 -14.48 -8.16
N ILE A 131 12.64 -14.44 -7.67
CA ILE A 131 11.55 -15.28 -8.19
C ILE A 131 11.15 -14.83 -9.61
N LYS A 132 11.01 -13.53 -9.87
CA LYS A 132 10.71 -13.03 -11.23
C LYS A 132 11.77 -13.47 -12.24
N GLU A 133 13.05 -13.39 -11.86
CA GLU A 133 14.16 -13.83 -12.71
C GLU A 133 14.15 -15.34 -12.93
N LYS A 134 13.98 -16.14 -11.86
CA LYS A 134 13.89 -17.61 -11.93
C LYS A 134 12.82 -18.07 -12.93
N TYR A 135 11.65 -17.43 -12.93
CA TYR A 135 10.54 -17.76 -13.83
C TYR A 135 10.50 -16.93 -15.12
N GLY A 136 11.56 -16.15 -15.40
CA GLY A 136 11.70 -15.39 -16.64
C GLY A 136 10.60 -14.33 -16.88
N TYR A 137 10.02 -13.80 -15.80
CA TYR A 137 8.89 -12.86 -15.81
C TYR A 137 7.61 -13.40 -16.47
N LYS A 138 7.53 -14.72 -16.66
CA LYS A 138 6.37 -15.38 -17.24
C LYS A 138 5.30 -15.57 -16.16
N CYS A 139 4.07 -15.14 -16.47
CA CYS A 139 2.91 -15.37 -15.62
C CYS A 139 2.67 -16.86 -15.42
N MET A 140 2.60 -17.31 -14.17
CA MET A 140 2.42 -18.72 -13.80
C MET A 140 0.97 -19.21 -14.03
N ILE A 141 0.00 -18.29 -14.15
CA ILE A 141 -1.41 -18.62 -14.37
C ILE A 141 -1.73 -18.74 -15.88
N CYS A 142 -1.44 -17.68 -16.64
CA CYS A 142 -1.83 -17.61 -18.06
C CYS A 142 -0.66 -17.76 -19.05
N GLY A 143 0.58 -17.84 -18.56
CA GLY A 143 1.77 -18.00 -19.40
C GLY A 143 2.25 -16.73 -20.12
N TYR A 144 1.61 -15.58 -19.90
CA TYR A 144 2.02 -14.30 -20.51
C TYR A 144 3.49 -13.96 -20.16
N PRO A 145 4.36 -13.63 -21.13
CA PRO A 145 5.81 -13.49 -20.93
C PRO A 145 6.27 -12.21 -20.20
N GLY A 146 5.35 -11.35 -19.77
CA GLY A 146 5.64 -10.01 -19.28
C GLY A 146 5.80 -8.99 -20.43
N PHE A 147 6.01 -7.72 -20.09
CA PHE A 147 6.28 -6.66 -21.07
C PHE A 147 7.52 -5.85 -20.67
N PHE A 148 8.06 -5.05 -21.59
CA PHE A 148 9.23 -4.22 -21.30
C PHE A 148 8.81 -2.86 -20.73
N LYS A 149 9.45 -2.47 -19.63
CA LYS A 149 9.42 -1.13 -19.08
C LYS A 149 10.16 -0.16 -20.01
N LYS A 150 9.96 1.16 -19.80
CA LYS A 150 10.66 2.21 -20.54
C LYS A 150 12.20 2.12 -20.44
N ASN A 151 12.71 1.58 -19.33
CA ASN A 151 14.14 1.36 -19.10
C ASN A 151 14.67 0.06 -19.75
N GLY A 152 13.84 -0.68 -20.50
CA GLY A 152 14.24 -1.92 -21.17
C GLY A 152 14.17 -3.18 -20.32
N GLU A 153 13.83 -3.08 -19.03
CA GLU A 153 13.66 -4.25 -18.15
C GLU A 153 12.32 -4.95 -18.37
N LYS A 154 12.25 -6.26 -18.14
CA LYS A 154 10.96 -6.96 -18.11
C LYS A 154 10.14 -6.60 -16.88
N TYR A 155 8.82 -6.61 -17.04
CA TYR A 155 7.83 -6.34 -16.01
C TYR A 155 6.90 -7.53 -15.83
N ALA A 156 6.81 -7.96 -14.58
CA ALA A 156 5.79 -8.86 -14.04
C ALA A 156 5.60 -8.49 -12.56
N GLU A 157 4.43 -8.82 -12.02
CA GLU A 157 4.07 -8.58 -10.64
C GLU A 157 4.25 -9.88 -9.83
N VAL A 158 4.36 -9.74 -8.51
CA VAL A 158 4.43 -10.88 -7.58
C VAL A 158 3.23 -10.79 -6.64
N HIS A 159 2.49 -11.89 -6.54
CA HIS A 159 1.32 -12.00 -5.69
C HIS A 159 1.58 -12.95 -4.52
N HIS A 160 1.15 -12.57 -3.32
CA HIS A 160 1.16 -13.46 -2.14
C HIS A 160 -0.17 -14.19 -2.09
N MET A 161 -0.18 -15.53 -2.17
CA MET A 161 -1.42 -16.32 -2.16
C MET A 161 -2.11 -16.30 -0.80
N ILE A 162 -1.34 -16.33 0.28
CA ILE A 162 -1.77 -16.04 1.64
C ILE A 162 -1.46 -14.57 1.92
N GLU A 163 -2.50 -13.80 2.17
CA GLU A 163 -2.39 -12.36 2.45
C GLU A 163 -1.56 -12.06 3.70
N LEU A 164 -0.71 -11.03 3.60
CA LEU A 164 0.17 -10.60 4.69
C LEU A 164 -0.55 -9.77 5.77
N ASN A 165 -1.79 -9.32 5.51
CA ASN A 165 -2.55 -8.42 6.39
C ASN A 165 -2.84 -9.01 7.78
N LYS A 166 -2.79 -10.34 7.93
CA LYS A 166 -3.03 -11.04 9.20
C LYS A 166 -1.77 -11.28 10.05
N LYS A 167 -0.59 -10.81 9.62
CA LYS A 167 0.71 -11.08 10.28
C LYS A 167 0.92 -12.59 10.56
N ALA A 168 0.42 -13.45 9.68
CA ALA A 168 0.59 -14.89 9.84
C ALA A 168 2.07 -15.27 9.66
N PRO A 169 2.59 -16.22 10.46
CA PRO A 169 3.98 -16.67 10.32
C PRO A 169 4.22 -17.29 8.95
N GLU A 170 5.47 -17.19 8.47
CA GLU A 170 5.97 -17.84 7.24
C GLU A 170 5.31 -17.41 5.90
N THR A 171 4.50 -16.35 5.89
CA THR A 171 3.84 -15.89 4.65
C THR A 171 4.75 -15.08 3.71
N LEU A 172 5.98 -14.75 4.12
CA LEU A 172 6.98 -14.05 3.29
C LEU A 172 7.87 -14.99 2.48
N GLN A 173 7.63 -16.29 2.55
CA GLN A 173 8.45 -17.33 1.91
C GLN A 173 8.10 -17.49 0.43
N SER A 174 9.03 -18.06 -0.34
CA SER A 174 8.91 -18.20 -1.81
C SER A 174 7.73 -19.07 -2.24
N TRP A 175 7.33 -20.07 -1.45
CA TRP A 175 6.19 -20.95 -1.75
C TRP A 175 4.85 -20.20 -1.77
N ASN A 176 4.78 -19.05 -1.11
CA ASN A 176 3.60 -18.21 -1.06
C ASN A 176 3.56 -17.16 -2.19
N LEU A 177 4.57 -17.12 -3.05
CA LEU A 177 4.75 -16.10 -4.08
C LEU A 177 4.49 -16.66 -5.48
N LEU A 178 3.68 -15.96 -6.26
CA LEU A 178 3.45 -16.26 -7.68
C LEU A 178 3.86 -15.09 -8.57
N VAL A 179 4.58 -15.40 -9.65
CA VAL A 179 4.84 -14.45 -10.74
C VAL A 179 3.59 -14.36 -11.60
N VAL A 180 3.02 -13.17 -11.72
CA VAL A 180 1.76 -12.93 -12.43
C VAL A 180 1.84 -11.70 -13.33
N CYS A 181 1.06 -11.70 -14.41
CA CYS A 181 0.85 -10.48 -15.20
C CYS A 181 -0.16 -9.55 -14.49
N PRO A 182 -0.20 -8.25 -14.82
CA PRO A 182 -1.11 -7.30 -14.16
C PRO A 182 -2.58 -7.71 -14.20
N LEU A 183 -3.01 -8.32 -15.32
CA LEU A 183 -4.39 -8.79 -15.45
C LEU A 183 -4.69 -9.95 -14.50
N CYS A 184 -3.84 -10.98 -14.45
CA CYS A 184 -4.03 -12.10 -13.53
C CYS A 184 -3.90 -11.65 -12.09
N HIS A 185 -2.99 -10.71 -11.80
CA HIS A 185 -2.88 -10.15 -10.46
C HIS A 185 -4.18 -9.45 -10.03
N LYS A 186 -4.79 -8.63 -10.91
CA LYS A 186 -6.08 -7.99 -10.59
C LYS A 186 -7.22 -8.99 -10.48
N LYS A 187 -7.23 -10.06 -11.29
CA LYS A 187 -8.20 -11.14 -11.12
C LYS A 187 -8.08 -11.80 -9.75
N LEU A 188 -6.86 -12.06 -9.27
CA LEU A 188 -6.64 -12.61 -7.92
C LEU A 188 -7.20 -11.72 -6.80
N HIS A 189 -7.24 -10.39 -6.99
CA HIS A 189 -7.80 -9.45 -6.01
C HIS A 189 -9.31 -9.23 -6.12
N TYR A 190 -9.89 -9.32 -7.32
CA TYR A 190 -11.25 -8.81 -7.59
C TYR A 190 -12.23 -9.82 -8.22
N ALA A 191 -11.75 -10.91 -8.79
CA ALA A 191 -12.60 -11.94 -9.39
C ALA A 191 -13.11 -12.93 -8.33
N ASP A 192 -14.02 -13.84 -8.72
CA ASP A 192 -14.36 -14.99 -7.89
C ASP A 192 -13.22 -16.00 -7.95
N VAL A 193 -12.46 -16.08 -6.86
CA VAL A 193 -11.23 -16.87 -6.77
C VAL A 193 -11.33 -17.87 -5.63
N LYS A 194 -11.01 -19.13 -5.93
CA LYS A 194 -10.81 -20.19 -4.94
C LYS A 194 -9.40 -20.73 -5.08
N SER A 195 -8.70 -20.89 -3.97
CA SER A 195 -7.34 -21.44 -3.95
C SER A 195 -7.18 -22.54 -2.91
N GLU A 196 -6.33 -23.51 -3.24
CA GLU A 196 -5.96 -24.63 -2.38
C GLU A 196 -4.45 -24.88 -2.52
N PHE A 197 -3.76 -25.03 -1.38
CA PHE A 197 -2.32 -25.30 -1.35
C PHE A 197 -2.07 -26.81 -1.51
N LEU A 198 -1.15 -27.19 -2.41
CA LEU A 198 -0.90 -28.59 -2.81
C LEU A 198 0.42 -29.18 -2.27
N ASP A 199 1.24 -28.40 -1.57
CA ASP A 199 2.53 -28.78 -0.99
C ASP A 199 3.46 -29.69 -1.84
N PRO A 200 4.34 -29.12 -2.70
CA PRO A 200 4.39 -27.72 -3.10
C PRO A 200 3.41 -27.42 -4.24
N GLY A 201 2.92 -26.17 -4.27
CA GLY A 201 2.12 -25.68 -5.38
C GLY A 201 0.74 -25.17 -4.97
N TRP A 202 -0.02 -24.72 -5.97
CA TRP A 202 -1.32 -24.10 -5.79
C TRP A 202 -2.28 -24.58 -6.86
N LYS A 203 -3.48 -24.98 -6.42
CA LYS A 203 -4.66 -25.08 -7.27
C LYS A 203 -5.42 -23.77 -7.14
N ILE A 204 -5.66 -23.09 -8.27
CA ILE A 204 -6.34 -21.80 -8.31
C ILE A 204 -7.47 -21.87 -9.33
N VAL A 205 -8.68 -21.55 -8.91
CA VAL A 205 -9.85 -21.44 -9.78
C VAL A 205 -10.23 -19.97 -9.88
N ILE A 206 -10.19 -19.41 -11.09
CA ILE A 206 -10.54 -18.01 -11.37
C ILE A 206 -11.68 -18.01 -12.39
N ASP A 207 -12.82 -17.41 -12.04
CA ASP A 207 -14.02 -17.38 -12.92
C ASP A 207 -14.44 -18.79 -13.40
N GLY A 208 -14.23 -19.82 -12.58
CA GLY A 208 -14.51 -21.22 -12.90
C GLY A 208 -13.44 -21.94 -13.74
N GLN A 209 -12.38 -21.24 -14.16
CA GLN A 209 -11.25 -21.85 -14.85
C GLN A 209 -10.19 -22.33 -13.85
N GLU A 210 -9.82 -23.61 -13.92
CA GLU A 210 -8.83 -24.23 -13.05
C GLU A 210 -7.40 -24.06 -13.59
N HIS A 211 -6.48 -23.69 -12.70
CA HIS A 211 -5.05 -23.54 -12.92
C HIS A 211 -4.29 -24.30 -11.84
N ILE A 212 -3.40 -25.21 -12.24
CA ILE A 212 -2.52 -25.95 -11.34
C ILE A 212 -1.10 -25.43 -11.52
N ILE A 213 -0.51 -24.99 -10.42
CA ILE A 213 0.85 -24.46 -10.35
C ILE A 213 1.66 -25.41 -9.47
N ASN A 214 2.73 -25.98 -10.02
CA ASN A 214 3.65 -26.90 -9.32
C ASN A 214 4.93 -26.18 -8.90
#